data_AF-A0A0Q5D150-F1
#
_entry.id   AF-A0A0Q5D150-F1
#
_cell.length_a   1.000
_cell.length_b   1.000
_cell.length_c   1.000
_cell.angle_alpha   90.00
_cell.angle_beta   90.00
_cell.angle_gamma   90.00
#
_symmetry.space_group_name_H-M   'P 1'
#
loop_
_entity.id
_entity.type
_entity.pdbx_description
1 polymer ?
#
loop_
_entity_poly.entity_id
_entity_poly.type
_entity_poly.pdbx_seq_one_letter_code
_entity_poly.pdbx_strand_id
1 'polypeptide(L)' 'MPHRKRSPRVTAEMAARIKRLLLERMMQHDIAAKFGINPGRVSEIKTGRRFGNIAPTVEF' A
#
# COMPACT_ATOMS: atom_id res chain seq x y z
N MET A 1 21.78 11.16 15.92
CA MET A 1 20.38 11.02 15.46
C MET A 1 20.30 9.77 14.58
N PRO A 2 19.48 8.74 14.90
CA PRO A 2 19.35 7.59 14.04
C PRO A 2 18.81 8.01 12.67
N HIS A 3 19.39 7.47 11.60
CA HIS A 3 18.94 7.76 10.23
C HIS A 3 17.49 7.26 10.06
N ARG A 4 16.56 8.19 9.84
CA ARG A 4 15.14 7.87 9.65
C ARG A 4 15.03 6.95 8.43
N LYS A 5 14.68 5.68 8.62
CA LYS A 5 14.50 4.71 7.53
C LYS A 5 13.53 5.32 6.52
N ARG A 6 13.98 5.49 5.28
CA ARG A 6 13.12 5.95 4.17
C ARG A 6 12.10 4.86 3.89
N SER A 7 10.85 5.25 3.63
CA SER A 7 9.82 4.28 3.24
C SER A 7 10.25 3.54 1.98
N PRO A 8 9.98 2.23 1.85
CA PRO A 8 10.31 1.49 0.64
C PRO A 8 9.55 2.08 -0.57
N ARG A 9 10.10 1.85 -1.76
CA ARG A 9 9.39 2.14 -3.01
C ARG A 9 8.24 1.15 -3.14
N VAL A 10 7.05 1.65 -3.47
CA VAL A 10 5.89 0.79 -3.76
C VAL A 10 6.04 0.18 -5.15
N THR A 11 5.93 -1.14 -5.24
CA THR A 11 5.91 -1.90 -6.51
C THR A 11 4.47 -2.18 -6.96
N ALA A 12 4.28 -2.63 -8.20
CA ALA A 12 2.96 -3.04 -8.70
C ALA A 12 2.39 -4.20 -7.87
N GLU A 13 3.21 -5.20 -7.52
CA GLU A 13 2.82 -6.33 -6.67
C GLU A 13 2.36 -5.87 -5.28
N MET A 14 3.11 -4.95 -4.68
CA MET A 14 2.75 -4.35 -3.39
C MET A 14 1.44 -3.59 -3.48
N ALA A 15 1.21 -2.84 -4.57
CA ALA A 15 -0.07 -2.17 -4.79
C ALA A 15 -1.23 -3.16 -4.96
N ALA A 16 -1.03 -4.29 -5.65
CA ALA A 16 -2.03 -5.35 -5.79
C ALA A 16 -2.42 -5.95 -4.42
N ARG A 17 -1.43 -6.23 -3.56
CA ARG A 17 -1.65 -6.70 -2.18
C ARG A 17 -2.35 -5.64 -1.31
N ILE A 18 -1.96 -4.36 -1.42
CA ILE A 18 -2.64 -3.25 -0.74
C ILE A 18 -4.10 -3.15 -1.16
N LYS A 19 -4.39 -3.22 -2.46
CA LYS A 19 -5.76 -3.18 -2.98
C LYS A 19 -6.60 -4.35 -2.46
N ARG A 20 -6.03 -5.55 -2.36
CA ARG A 20 -6.71 -6.70 -1.75
C ARG A 20 -7.08 -6.44 -0.28
N LEU A 21 -6.15 -5.96 0.54
CA LEU A 21 -6.42 -5.66 1.96
C LEU A 21 -7.47 -4.54 2.13
N LEU A 22 -7.52 -3.57 1.21
CA LEU A 22 -8.57 -2.55 1.19
C LEU A 22 -9.95 -3.15 0.90
N LEU A 23 -10.03 -4.16 0.02
CA LEU A 23 -11.28 -4.90 -0.24
C LEU A 23 -11.72 -5.72 0.98
N GLU A 24 -10.76 -6.28 1.72
CA GLU A 24 -10.96 -6.97 3.00
C GLU A 24 -11.28 -6.01 4.17
N ARG A 25 -11.51 -4.71 3.88
CA ARG A 25 -11.86 -3.66 4.85
C ARG A 25 -10.80 -3.39 5.92
N MET A 26 -9.55 -3.80 5.70
CA MET A 26 -8.44 -3.44 6.60
C MET A 26 -8.22 -1.93 6.62
N MET A 27 -7.92 -1.37 7.79
CA MET A 27 -7.73 0.08 7.93
C MET A 27 -6.42 0.52 7.25
N GLN A 28 -6.46 1.69 6.61
CA GLN A 28 -5.31 2.19 5.81
C GLN A 28 -4.04 2.39 6.64
N HIS A 29 -4.15 2.74 7.92
CA HIS A 29 -2.99 2.89 8.80
C HIS A 29 -2.35 1.55 9.14
N ASP A 30 -3.15 0.50 9.34
CA ASP A 30 -2.64 -0.86 9.56
C ASP A 30 -1.97 -1.42 8.29
N ILE A 31 -2.57 -1.16 7.12
CA ILE A 31 -1.95 -1.50 5.84
C ILE A 31 -0.61 -0.78 5.69
N ALA A 32 -0.57 0.53 6.00
CA ALA A 32 0.65 1.31 5.92
C ALA A 32 1.76 0.78 6.85
N ALA A 33 1.39 0.43 8.08
CA ALA A 33 2.30 -0.18 9.05
C ALA A 33 2.80 -1.56 8.58
N LYS A 34 1.90 -2.43 8.10
CA LYS A 34 2.22 -3.77 7.56
C LYS A 34 3.27 -3.70 6.45
N PHE A 35 3.20 -2.67 5.62
CA PHE A 35 4.07 -2.47 4.47
C PHE A 35 5.23 -1.49 4.72
N GLY A 36 5.31 -0.88 5.90
CA GLY A 36 6.33 0.12 6.23
C GLY A 36 6.30 1.40 5.37
N ILE A 37 5.13 1.77 4.83
CA ILE A 37 4.97 2.93 3.93
C ILE A 37 4.21 4.07 4.60
N ASN A 38 4.27 5.24 3.97
CA ASN A 38 3.47 6.40 4.41
C ASN A 38 1.96 6.11 4.20
N PRO A 39 1.08 6.36 5.19
CA PRO A 39 -0.38 6.23 5.03
C PRO A 39 -0.96 6.98 3.82
N GLY A 40 -0.41 8.15 3.47
CA GLY A 40 -0.81 8.88 2.26
C GLY A 40 -0.58 8.06 0.98
N ARG A 41 0.42 7.19 0.97
CA ARG A 41 0.70 6.29 -0.16
C ARG A 41 -0.39 5.23 -0.32
N VAL A 42 -0.98 4.74 0.77
CA VAL A 42 -2.14 3.83 0.72
C VAL A 42 -3.35 4.55 0.15
N SER A 43 -3.59 5.80 0.53
CA SER A 43 -4.68 6.62 -0.02
C SER A 43 -4.53 6.87 -1.53
N GLU A 44 -3.31 7.15 -2.00
CA GLU A 44 -3.01 7.28 -3.44
C GLU A 44 -3.29 6.00 -4.23
N ILE A 45 -3.05 4.82 -3.64
CA ILE A 45 -3.34 3.52 -4.26
C ILE A 45 -4.84 3.23 -4.23
N LYS A 46 -5.51 3.52 -3.12
CA LYS A 46 -6.97 3.36 -2.96
C LYS A 46 -7.74 4.19 -3.97
N THR A 47 -7.34 5.43 -4.19
CA THR A 47 -7.97 6.37 -5.14
C THR A 47 -7.57 6.12 -6.59
N GLY A 48 -6.61 5.24 -6.85
CA GLY A 48 -6.10 4.96 -8.19
C GLY A 48 -5.12 6.02 -8.73
N ARG A 49 -4.83 7.09 -7.98
CA ARG A 49 -3.81 8.10 -8.34
C ARG A 49 -2.45 7.47 -8.61
N ARG A 50 -2.12 6.40 -7.89
CA ARG A 50 -1.00 5.51 -8.20
C ARG A 50 -1.50 4.10 -8.46
N PHE A 51 -0.90 3.43 -9.43
CA PHE A 51 -1.21 2.04 -9.77
C PHE A 51 -2.69 1.82 -10.10
N GLY A 52 -3.38 2.80 -10.72
CA GLY A 52 -4.79 2.71 -11.09
C GLY A 52 -5.13 1.44 -11.89
N ASN A 53 -4.28 1.11 -12.86
CA ASN A 53 -4.46 -0.03 -13.77
C ASN A 53 -4.12 -1.41 -13.14
N ILE A 54 -3.60 -1.45 -11.92
CA ILE A 54 -3.22 -2.71 -11.26
C ILE A 54 -4.44 -3.31 -10.57
N ALA A 55 -4.82 -4.54 -10.92
CA ALA A 55 -5.86 -5.25 -10.21
C ALA A 55 -5.38 -5.72 -8.80
N PRO A 56 -6.29 -5.92 -7.83
CA PRO A 56 -5.97 -6.63 -6.59
C PRO A 56 -5.42 -8.03 -6.89
N THR A 57 -4.46 -8.51 -6.09
CA THR A 57 -3.98 -9.89 -6.19
C THR A 57 -5.01 -10.88 -5.63
N VAL A 58 -5.02 -12.11 -6.13
CA VAL A 58 -5.79 -13.24 -5.59
C VAL A 58 -4.96 -14.14 -4.66
N GLU A 59 -3.63 -13.99 -4.67
CA GLU A 59 -2.66 -14.76 -3.85
C GLU A 59 -1.98 -13.87 -2.79
N PHE A 60 -1.47 -14.47 -1.70
CA PHE A 60 -0.84 -13.75 -0.58
C PHE A 60 0.64 -14.09 -0.41
#